data_AF-A0A818MV62-F1
#
_entry.id   AF-A0A818MV62-F1
#
_cell.length_a   1.000
_cell.length_b   1.000
_cell.length_c   1.000
_cell.angle_alpha   90.00
_cell.angle_beta   90.00
_cell.angle_gamma   90.00
#
_symmetry.space_group_name_H-M   'P 1'
#
loop_
_entity.id
_entity.type
_entity.pdbx_description
1 polymer ?
#
loop_
_entity_poly.entity_id
_entity_poly.type
_entity_poly.pdbx_seq_one_letter_code
_entity_poly.pdbx_strand_id
1 'polypeptide(L)'
;IDTEWTLSESCQTCKCLSNKIIICRNRTCQMPKDCRMGEQLTLKPGSCCPTCSPIRRSCLYDSTAILHNTIFYPKSCLQCRCRDGQLFCDDICHQSILQSMYLLD
;
A
#
# COMPACT_ATOMS: atom_id res chain seq x y z
N ILE A 1 32.39 0.79 -13.19
CA ILE A 1 31.10 0.07 -13.12
C ILE A 1 30.04 1.15 -13.10
N ASP A 2 29.17 1.17 -14.11
CA ASP A 2 28.01 2.04 -14.05
C ASP A 2 26.95 1.37 -13.17
N THR A 3 26.43 2.08 -12.16
CA THR A 3 25.38 1.57 -11.26
C THR A 3 24.03 2.14 -11.63
N GLU A 4 22.98 1.32 -11.62
CA GLU A 4 21.61 1.71 -11.93
C GLU A 4 20.69 1.43 -10.74
N TRP A 5 19.80 2.38 -10.44
CA TRP A 5 18.80 2.24 -9.38
C TRP A 5 17.46 2.85 -9.80
N THR A 6 16.39 2.38 -9.17
CA THR A 6 15.03 2.86 -9.42
C THR A 6 14.50 3.62 -8.20
N LEU A 7 13.91 4.77 -8.45
CA LEU A 7 13.21 5.59 -7.47
C LEU A 7 11.71 5.39 -7.66
N SER A 8 11.08 4.69 -6.72
CA SER A 8 9.65 4.40 -6.78
C SER A 8 8.79 5.65 -6.63
N GLU A 9 9.19 6.57 -5.74
CA GLU A 9 8.45 7.82 -5.45
C GLU A 9 8.35 8.77 -6.64
N SER A 10 9.43 8.87 -7.43
CA SER A 10 9.47 9.76 -8.61
C SER A 10 9.33 9.00 -9.94
N CYS A 11 9.07 7.69 -9.90
CA CYS A 11 8.94 6.87 -11.10
C CYS A 11 10.15 6.98 -12.06
N GLN A 12 11.36 7.04 -11.51
CA GLN A 12 12.57 7.28 -12.29
C GLN A 12 13.56 6.13 -12.19
N THR A 13 14.29 5.92 -13.26
CA THR A 13 15.48 5.08 -13.27
C THR A 13 16.68 5.98 -13.49
N CYS A 14 17.61 5.92 -12.54
CA CYS A 14 18.82 6.73 -12.53
C CYS A 14 20.05 5.85 -12.74
N LYS A 15 21.00 6.36 -13.51
CA LYS A 15 22.28 5.70 -13.77
C LYS A 15 23.41 6.65 -13.39
N CYS A 16 24.37 6.15 -12.62
CA CYS A 16 25.64 6.83 -12.40
C CYS A 16 26.62 6.39 -13.48
N LEU A 17 27.07 7.37 -14.27
CA LEU A 17 28.07 7.16 -15.31
C LEU A 17 29.47 7.20 -14.71
N SER A 18 30.42 6.56 -15.38
CA SER A 18 31.84 6.52 -14.96
C SER A 18 32.50 7.92 -14.82
N ASN A 19 31.93 8.97 -15.43
CA ASN A 19 32.35 10.37 -15.25
C ASN A 19 31.66 11.09 -14.07
N LYS A 20 31.02 10.35 -13.15
CA LYS A 20 30.29 10.86 -11.97
C LYS A 20 29.05 11.70 -12.28
N ILE A 21 28.54 11.65 -13.52
CA ILE A 21 27.26 12.27 -13.88
C ILE A 21 26.12 11.29 -13.58
N ILE A 22 25.07 11.79 -12.91
CA ILE A 22 23.83 11.05 -12.70
C ILE A 22 22.83 11.47 -13.78
N ILE A 23 22.33 10.50 -14.53
CA ILE A 23 21.26 10.71 -15.51
C ILE A 23 20.04 9.93 -15.06
N CYS A 24 18.93 10.62 -14.87
CA CYS A 24 17.64 10.03 -14.53
C CYS A 24 16.69 10.12 -15.72
N ARG A 25 15.92 9.05 -15.93
CA ARG A 25 14.87 8.99 -16.94
C ARG A 25 13.56 8.56 -16.28
N ASN A 26 12.48 9.23 -16.66
CA ASN A 26 11.15 8.81 -16.24
C ASN A 26 10.83 7.45 -16.87
N ARG A 27 10.27 6.55 -16.07
CA ARG A 27 9.76 5.28 -16.59
C ARG A 27 8.45 5.52 -17.30
N THR A 28 8.32 4.94 -18.49
CA THR A 28 7.04 4.84 -19.18
C THR A 28 6.38 3.53 -18.78
N CYS A 29 5.14 3.61 -18.31
CA CYS A 29 4.37 2.42 -17.94
C CYS A 29 3.72 1.83 -19.18
N GLN A 30 3.95 0.53 -19.41
CA GLN A 30 3.14 -0.23 -20.36
C GLN A 30 1.84 -0.62 -19.65
N MET A 31 0.75 0.07 -19.99
CA MET A 31 -0.56 -0.23 -19.41
C MET A 31 -1.05 -1.58 -19.94
N PRO A 32 -1.45 -2.53 -19.08
CA PRO A 32 -2.24 -3.67 -19.50
C PRO A 32 -3.48 -3.19 -20.27
N LYS A 33 -3.75 -3.78 -21.44
CA LYS A 33 -4.93 -3.42 -22.24
C LYS A 33 -6.23 -3.83 -21.55
N ASP A 34 -6.26 -5.06 -21.05
CA ASP A 34 -7.39 -5.63 -20.32
C ASP A 34 -6.88 -6.51 -19.18
N CYS A 35 -7.49 -6.38 -17.99
CA CYS A 35 -7.29 -7.30 -16.88
C CYS A 35 -8.22 -8.50 -17.02
N ARG A 36 -7.87 -9.64 -16.39
CA ARG A 36 -8.73 -10.83 -16.42
C ARG A 36 -10.03 -10.55 -15.64
N MET A 37 -11.07 -11.34 -15.91
CA MET A 37 -12.29 -11.28 -15.11
C MET A 37 -11.97 -11.51 -13.63
N GLY A 38 -12.44 -10.61 -12.77
CA GLY A 38 -12.11 -10.63 -11.34
C GLY A 38 -10.80 -9.94 -10.97
N GLU A 39 -10.11 -9.30 -11.90
CA GLU A 39 -8.95 -8.44 -11.66
C GLU A 39 -9.23 -6.99 -12.03
N GLN A 40 -8.48 -6.07 -11.41
CA GLN A 40 -8.51 -4.65 -11.71
C GLN A 40 -7.10 -4.08 -11.70
N LEU A 41 -6.90 -3.03 -12.49
CA LEU A 41 -5.68 -2.23 -12.48
C LEU A 41 -5.45 -1.61 -11.10
N THR A 42 -4.34 -1.95 -10.45
CA THR A 42 -4.01 -1.48 -9.09
C THR A 42 -2.57 -0.99 -9.04
N LEU A 43 -2.34 0.18 -8.44
CA LEU A 43 -1.01 0.68 -8.10
C LEU A 43 -0.61 0.14 -6.72
N LYS A 44 0.41 -0.71 -6.68
CA LYS A 44 0.90 -1.29 -5.41
C LYS A 44 1.81 -0.30 -4.68
N PRO A 45 1.84 -0.31 -3.34
CA PRO A 45 2.80 0.47 -2.57
C PRO A 45 4.24 0.20 -3.05
N GLY A 46 5.02 1.26 -3.23
CA GLY A 46 6.41 1.18 -3.73
C GLY A 46 6.56 0.78 -5.20
N SER A 47 5.45 0.63 -5.94
CA SER A 47 5.49 0.37 -7.39
C SER A 47 5.20 1.64 -8.18
N CYS A 48 5.95 1.86 -9.26
CA CYS A 48 5.73 2.99 -10.15
C CYS A 48 4.55 2.77 -11.11
N CYS A 49 4.40 1.55 -11.64
CA CYS A 49 3.41 1.24 -12.65
C CYS A 49 2.27 0.39 -12.09
N PRO A 50 1.02 0.62 -12.51
CA PRO A 50 -0.10 -0.20 -12.09
C PRO A 50 -0.03 -1.57 -12.75
N THR A 51 -0.57 -2.58 -12.06
CA THR A 51 -0.62 -3.97 -12.53
C THR A 51 -2.02 -4.53 -12.29
N CYS A 52 -2.45 -5.50 -13.11
CA CYS A 52 -3.68 -6.24 -12.82
C CYS A 52 -3.49 -7.02 -11.51
N SER A 53 -4.44 -6.89 -10.60
CA SER A 53 -4.47 -7.60 -9.33
C SER A 53 -5.91 -8.05 -9.04
N PRO A 54 -6.11 -9.15 -8.30
CA PRO A 54 -7.44 -9.61 -7.94
C PRO A 54 -8.24 -8.51 -7.25
N ILE A 55 -9.50 -8.34 -7.66
CA ILE A 55 -10.45 -7.45 -6.99
C ILE A 55 -10.64 -7.97 -5.57
N ARG A 56 -10.38 -7.11 -4.58
CA ARG A 56 -10.52 -7.44 -3.17
C ARG A 56 -11.92 -7.08 -2.70
N ARG A 57 -12.54 -7.98 -1.93
CA ARG A 57 -13.89 -7.76 -1.43
C ARG A 57 -13.88 -6.76 -0.28
N SER A 58 -14.86 -5.85 -0.28
CA SER A 58 -15.21 -5.07 0.90
C SER A 58 -15.83 -5.99 1.96
N CYS A 59 -15.65 -5.62 3.22
CA CYS A 59 -16.31 -6.27 4.34
C CYS A 59 -17.63 -5.54 4.66
N LEU A 60 -18.54 -6.22 5.34
CA LEU A 60 -19.75 -5.61 5.88
C LEU A 60 -19.63 -5.51 7.40
N TYR A 61 -19.72 -4.30 7.95
CA TYR A 61 -19.77 -4.05 9.38
C TYR A 61 -20.95 -3.12 9.67
N ASP A 62 -21.89 -3.54 10.51
CA ASP A 62 -23.07 -2.76 10.88
C ASP A 62 -23.78 -2.10 9.69
N SER A 63 -24.11 -2.92 8.68
CA SER A 63 -24.71 -2.48 7.41
C SER A 63 -23.88 -1.51 6.55
N THR A 64 -22.63 -1.24 6.95
CA THR A 64 -21.70 -0.34 6.24
C THR A 64 -20.61 -1.14 5.54
N ALA A 65 -20.34 -0.80 4.28
CA ALA A 65 -19.25 -1.38 3.51
C ALA A 65 -17.90 -0.81 3.95
N ILE A 66 -17.02 -1.67 4.45
CA ILE A 66 -15.64 -1.33 4.84
C ILE A 66 -14.69 -1.81 3.74
N LEU A 67 -13.92 -0.88 3.16
CA LEU A 67 -13.00 -1.21 2.07
C LEU A 67 -11.87 -2.15 2.53
N HIS A 68 -11.33 -2.91 1.58
CA HIS A 68 -10.16 -3.75 1.84
C HIS A 68 -8.98 -2.94 2.38
N ASN A 69 -8.27 -3.49 3.37
CA ASN A 69 -7.17 -2.88 4.12
C ASN A 69 -7.54 -1.66 4.98
N THR A 70 -8.81 -1.27 5.04
CA THR A 70 -9.27 -0.28 6.01
C THR A 70 -9.10 -0.82 7.42
N ILE A 71 -8.47 -0.01 8.27
CA ILE A 71 -8.41 -0.20 9.72
C ILE A 71 -9.40 0.78 10.34
N PHE A 72 -10.22 0.31 11.27
CA PHE A 72 -11.22 1.14 11.96
C PHE A 72 -11.40 0.69 13.41
N TYR A 73 -11.96 1.58 14.23
CA TYR A 73 -12.12 1.38 15.67
C TYR A 73 -13.61 1.46 16.03
N PRO A 74 -14.35 0.34 15.98
CA PRO A 74 -15.79 0.35 16.25
C PRO A 74 -16.15 0.70 17.70
N LYS A 75 -15.23 0.47 18.64
CA LYS A 75 -15.33 0.86 20.05
C LYS A 75 -13.94 1.02 20.65
N SER A 76 -13.87 1.59 21.85
CA SER A 76 -12.63 1.69 22.62
C SER A 76 -11.93 0.34 22.72
N CYS A 77 -10.60 0.33 22.57
CA CYS A 77 -9.74 -0.85 22.61
C CYS A 77 -9.98 -1.93 21.56
N LEU A 78 -10.87 -1.74 20.57
CA LEU A 78 -11.09 -2.72 19.52
C LEU A 78 -10.59 -2.16 18.20
N GLN A 79 -9.56 -2.78 17.62
CA GLN A 79 -9.08 -2.46 16.28
C GLN A 79 -9.56 -3.53 15.31
N CYS A 80 -10.25 -3.14 14.25
CA CYS A 80 -10.68 -4.05 13.19
C CYS A 80 -9.98 -3.71 11.87
N ARG A 81 -9.70 -4.74 11.06
CA ARG A 81 -9.20 -4.63 9.70
C ARG A 81 -10.01 -5.49 8.75
N CYS A 82 -10.42 -4.91 7.63
CA CYS A 82 -11.01 -5.68 6.54
C CYS A 82 -9.92 -6.30 5.64
N ARG A 83 -9.91 -7.63 5.51
CA ARG A 83 -9.03 -8.37 4.60
C ARG A 83 -9.87 -9.26 3.70
N ASP A 84 -10.03 -8.80 2.46
CA ASP A 84 -10.68 -9.54 1.36
C ASP A 84 -12.07 -10.13 1.75
N GLY A 85 -12.95 -9.26 2.23
CA GLY A 85 -14.31 -9.62 2.63
C GLY A 85 -14.44 -10.22 4.03
N GLN A 86 -13.32 -10.42 4.75
CA GLN A 86 -13.32 -10.90 6.13
C GLN A 86 -12.84 -9.82 7.11
N LEU A 87 -13.58 -9.63 8.20
CA LEU A 87 -13.19 -8.75 9.30
C LEU A 87 -12.31 -9.50 10.29
N PHE A 88 -11.18 -8.90 10.62
CA PHE A 88 -10.28 -9.36 11.68
C PHE A 88 -10.23 -8.27 12.75
N CYS A 89 -10.57 -8.59 13.98
CA CYS A 89 -10.59 -7.62 15.08
C CYS A 89 -9.74 -8.11 16.24
N ASP A 90 -8.93 -7.21 16.79
CA ASP A 90 -8.01 -7.47 17.89
C ASP A 90 -8.30 -6.53 19.06
N ASP A 91 -8.31 -7.07 20.28
CA ASP A 91 -8.35 -6.27 21.50
C ASP A 91 -6.97 -5.66 21.78
N ILE A 92 -6.87 -4.34 21.66
CA ILE A 92 -5.62 -3.56 21.80
C ILE A 92 -5.51 -2.84 23.15
N CYS A 93 -6.36 -3.19 24.13
CA CYS A 93 -6.44 -2.51 25.43
C CYS A 93 -5.13 -2.55 26.24
N HIS A 94 -4.31 -3.60 26.08
CA HIS A 94 -2.98 -3.68 26.69
C HIS A 94 -1.91 -2.91 25.91
N GLN A 95 -2.16 -2.56 24.64
CA GLN A 95 -1.23 -1.79 23.78
C GLN A 95 -1.45 -0.27 23.90
N SER A 96 -2.64 0.18 24.30
CA SER A 96 -2.96 1.60 24.52
C SER A 96 -2.26 2.26 25.72
N ILE A 97 -1.73 1.46 26.65
CA ILE A 97 -0.94 1.98 27.79
C ILE A 97 0.49 2.35 27.34
N LEU A 98 1.03 1.70 26.30
CA LEU A 98 2.38 1.99 25.82
C LEU A 98 2.42 3.21 24.90
N GLN A 99 1.38 3.48 24.10
CA GLN A 99 1.33 4.67 23.24
C GLN A 99 1.14 5.99 24.00
N SER A 100 0.60 5.95 25.23
CA SER A 100 0.45 7.12 26.09
C SER A 100 1.73 7.49 26.84
N MET A 101 2.72 6.59 26.91
CA MET A 101 4.02 6.84 27.55
C MET A 101 5.07 7.50 26.63
N TYR A 102 4.84 7.58 25.31
CA TYR A 102 5.78 8.17 24.33
C TYR A 102 5.42 9.60 23.88
N LEU A 103 4.34 10.20 24.41
CA LEU A 103 3.93 11.59 24.13
C LEU A 103 4.16 12.54 25.31
N LEU A 104 4.90 12.08 26.31
CA LEU A 104 5.38 12.88 27.45
C LEU A 104 6.90 12.92 27.42
N ASP A 105 7.48 13.48 26.35
CA ASP A 105 8.84 14.03 26.31
C ASP A 105 8.83 15.28 25.41
#